data_AF-A0A936B3I8-F1
#
_entry.id   AF-A0A936B3I8-F1
#
_cell.length_a   1.000
_cell.length_b   1.000
_cell.length_c   1.000
_cell.angle_alpha   90.00
_cell.angle_beta   90.00
_cell.angle_gamma   90.00
#
_symmetry.space_group_name_H-M   'P 1'
#
loop_
_entity.id
_entity.type
_entity.pdbx_description
1 polymer ?
#
loop_
_entity_poly.entity_id
_entity_poly.type
_entity_poly.pdbx_seq_one_letter_code
_entity_poly.pdbx_strand_id
1 'polypeptide(L)' 'MPRHRETLAITAVGHPISGTVSLLDSQLIYTPTLDFIGTDVFTYTVSTETQQAEAAVTIRVAAEIFRSFVPLISR' A
#
# COMPACT_ATOMS: atom_id res chain seq x y z
N MET A 1 -12.69 -35.83 -7.58
CA MET A 1 -11.49 -35.20 -6.97
C MET A 1 -11.95 -33.97 -6.19
N PRO A 2 -11.70 -33.87 -4.87
CA PRO A 2 -12.06 -32.68 -4.13
C PRO A 2 -11.16 -31.53 -4.62
N ARG A 3 -11.74 -30.36 -4.88
CA ARG A 3 -10.92 -29.16 -5.05
C ARG A 3 -10.38 -28.81 -3.67
N HIS A 4 -9.11 -29.10 -3.42
CA HIS A 4 -8.43 -28.56 -2.25
C HIS A 4 -8.54 -27.04 -2.35
N ARG A 5 -9.26 -26.44 -1.40
CA ARG A 5 -9.28 -24.99 -1.24
C ARG A 5 -7.93 -24.63 -0.66
N GLU A 6 -6.95 -24.41 -1.53
CA GLU A 6 -5.64 -23.95 -1.10
C GLU A 6 -5.79 -22.57 -0.46
N THR A 7 -5.24 -22.41 0.74
CA THR A 7 -5.23 -21.12 1.44
C THR A 7 -4.20 -20.22 0.76
N LEU A 8 -4.64 -19.03 0.34
CA LEU A 8 -3.76 -18.01 -0.22
C LEU A 8 -3.34 -17.06 0.88
N ALA A 9 -2.02 -16.82 1.02
CA ALA A 9 -1.47 -15.91 2.01
C ALA A 9 -0.39 -15.01 1.40
N ILE A 10 -0.23 -13.81 1.96
CA ILE A 10 0.92 -12.94 1.67
C ILE A 10 2.09 -13.44 2.52
N THR A 11 3.21 -13.78 1.89
CA THR A 11 4.36 -14.38 2.57
C THR A 11 5.61 -13.52 2.57
N ALA A 12 5.71 -12.57 1.65
CA ALA A 12 6.79 -11.59 1.64
C ALA A 12 6.29 -10.23 1.16
N VAL A 13 6.92 -9.18 1.68
CA VAL A 13 6.66 -7.79 1.33
C VAL A 13 8.00 -7.11 1.08
N GLY A 14 8.15 -6.50 -0.09
CA GLY A 14 9.30 -5.70 -0.46
C GLY A 14 9.28 -4.33 0.20
N HIS A 15 10.43 -3.67 0.23
CA HIS A 15 10.57 -2.36 0.84
C HIS A 15 10.37 -1.25 -0.21
N PRO A 16 9.40 -0.34 -0.03
CA PRO A 16 9.35 0.88 -0.82
C PRO A 16 10.53 1.81 -0.49
N ILE A 17 10.79 2.79 -1.38
CA ILE A 17 11.91 3.74 -1.20
C ILE A 17 11.50 4.89 -0.27
N SER A 18 10.26 5.35 -0.37
CA SER A 18 9.79 6.60 0.24
C SER A 18 8.76 6.39 1.35
N GLY A 19 8.75 5.20 1.95
CA GLY A 19 7.89 4.85 3.06
C GLY A 19 8.26 3.51 3.67
N THR A 20 7.33 2.94 4.40
CA THR A 20 7.42 1.58 4.97
C THR A 20 6.12 0.84 4.71
N VAL A 21 6.19 -0.49 4.58
CA VAL A 21 5.01 -1.35 4.51
C VAL A 21 5.06 -2.36 5.64
N SER A 22 3.97 -2.50 6.38
CA SER A 22 3.77 -3.59 7.33
C SER A 22 2.63 -4.50 6.86
N LEU A 23 2.74 -5.79 7.17
CA LEU A 23 1.69 -6.77 6.96
C LEU A 23 0.99 -7.02 8.30
N LEU A 24 -0.29 -6.69 8.38
CA LEU A 24 -1.16 -7.00 9.51
C LEU A 24 -2.26 -7.95 9.01
N ASP A 25 -2.21 -9.20 9.47
CA ASP A 25 -3.04 -10.30 8.98
C ASP A 25 -2.93 -10.49 7.46
N SER A 26 -3.89 -10.00 6.69
CA SER A 26 -3.91 -10.03 5.22
C SER A 26 -3.94 -8.63 4.59
N GLN A 27 -3.59 -7.60 5.38
CA GLN A 27 -3.59 -6.21 4.95
C GLN A 27 -2.17 -5.64 4.91
N LEU A 28 -1.82 -5.04 3.77
CA LEU A 28 -0.61 -4.25 3.60
C LEU A 28 -0.89 -2.80 4.00
N ILE A 29 -0.20 -2.32 5.03
CA ILE A 29 -0.32 -0.95 5.53
C ILE A 29 0.91 -0.18 5.08
N TYR A 30 0.74 0.76 4.15
CA TYR A 30 1.79 1.67 3.71
C TYR A 30 1.79 2.95 4.56
N THR A 31 2.94 3.29 5.12
CA THR A 31 3.16 4.57 5.81
C THR A 31 4.23 5.35 5.05
N PRO A 32 3.88 6.47 4.37
CA PRO A 32 4.88 7.28 3.68
C PRO A 32 5.83 7.92 4.69
N THR A 33 7.06 8.20 4.26
CA THR A 33 7.97 9.09 4.99
C THR A 33 7.30 10.45 5.14
N LEU A 34 7.57 11.13 6.26
CA LEU A 34 7.04 12.47 6.53
C LEU A 34 7.28 13.41 5.33
N ASP A 35 6.24 14.13 4.95
CA ASP A 35 6.22 15.09 3.83
C ASP A 35 6.50 14.51 2.43
N PHE A 36 6.56 13.18 2.27
CA PHE A 36 6.71 12.59 0.95
C PHE A 36 5.49 12.86 0.06
N ILE A 37 5.75 13.47 -1.10
CA ILE A 37 4.77 13.68 -2.17
C ILE A 37 5.39 13.11 -3.44
N GLY A 38 4.72 12.14 -4.06
CA GLY A 38 5.28 11.46 -5.22
C GLY A 38 4.69 10.08 -5.44
N THR A 39 5.39 9.30 -6.26
CA THR A 39 5.05 7.90 -6.54
C THR A 39 6.08 6.99 -5.88
N ASP A 40 5.60 5.96 -5.20
CA ASP A 40 6.41 4.94 -4.56
C ASP A 40 5.98 3.55 -5.06
N VAL A 41 6.89 2.59 -5.05
CA VAL A 41 6.65 1.24 -5.57
C VAL A 41 7.24 0.22 -4.63
N PHE A 42 6.49 -0.83 -4.33
CA PHE A 42 6.99 -2.01 -3.63
C PHE A 42 6.36 -3.27 -4.22
N THR A 43 6.95 -4.44 -3.96
CA THR A 43 6.39 -5.73 -4.38
C THR A 43 5.84 -6.50 -3.20
N TYR A 44 4.93 -7.44 -3.46
CA TYR A 44 4.50 -8.42 -2.48
C TYR A 44 4.38 -9.79 -3.13
N THR A 45 4.57 -10.81 -2.31
CA THR A 45 4.49 -12.20 -2.73
C THR A 45 3.27 -12.84 -2.09
N VAL A 46 2.48 -13.51 -2.91
CA VAL A 46 1.41 -14.39 -2.45
C VAL A 46 1.78 -15.84 -2.76
N SER A 47 1.46 -16.73 -1.84
CA SER A 47 1.66 -18.16 -2.04
C SER A 47 0.48 -18.97 -1.56
N THR A 48 0.31 -20.11 -2.21
CA THR A 48 -0.46 -21.25 -1.71
C THR A 48 0.51 -22.29 -1.14
N GLU A 49 0.03 -23.51 -0.85
CA GLU A 49 0.89 -24.62 -0.44
C GLU A 49 1.83 -25.10 -1.56
N THR A 50 1.49 -24.83 -2.82
CA THR A 50 2.18 -25.42 -3.99
C THR A 50 2.72 -24.39 -4.99
N GLN A 51 2.23 -23.15 -4.94
CA GLN A 51 2.53 -22.12 -5.91
C GLN A 51 2.84 -20.78 -5.23
N GLN A 52 3.62 -19.95 -5.92
CA GLN A 52 3.96 -18.60 -5.49
C GLN A 52 3.90 -17.64 -6.69
N ALA A 53 3.45 -16.41 -6.44
CA ALA A 53 3.47 -15.33 -7.41
C ALA A 53 3.89 -14.02 -6.73
N GLU A 54 4.51 -13.14 -7.51
CA GLU A 54 4.91 -11.80 -7.09
C GLU A 54 4.17 -10.74 -7.91
N ALA A 55 3.79 -9.64 -7.26
CA ALA A 55 3.15 -8.50 -7.90
C ALA A 55 3.71 -7.18 -7.36
N ALA A 56 3.69 -6.14 -8.20
CA ALA A 56 4.08 -4.78 -7.83
C ALA A 56 2.86 -3.94 -7.46
N VAL A 57 3.01 -3.08 -6.45
CA VAL A 57 2.04 -2.08 -6.03
C VAL A 57 2.67 -0.70 -6.23
N THR A 58 1.95 0.16 -6.94
CA THR A 58 2.32 1.56 -7.15
C THR A 58 1.42 2.46 -6.32
N ILE A 59 2.00 3.27 -5.45
CA ILE A 59 1.29 4.22 -4.59
C ILE A 59 1.62 5.63 -5.04
N ARG A 60 0.61 6.50 -5.08
CA ARG A 60 0.80 7.94 -5.32
C ARG A 60 0.31 8.73 -4.12
N VAL A 61 1.22 9.42 -3.45
CA VAL A 61 0.93 10.34 -2.34
C VAL A 61 0.77 11.74 -2.91
N ALA A 62 -0.40 12.34 -2.71
CA ALA A 62 -0.73 13.68 -3.16
C ALA A 62 -0.68 14.66 -1.98
N ALA A 63 -0.25 15.90 -2.26
CA ALA A 63 -0.38 16.98 -1.30
C ALA A 63 -1.85 17.31 -1.07
N GLU A 64 -2.28 17.28 0.19
CA GLU A 64 -3.56 17.85 0.60
C GLU A 64 -3.44 19.39 0.53
N ILE A 65 -3.99 20.00 -0.52
CA ILE A 65 -4.13 21.46 -0.54
C ILE A 65 -5.31 21.84 0.36
N PHE A 66 -5.04 22.28 1.58
CA PHE A 66 -6.05 22.90 2.45
C PHE A 66 -6.51 24.22 1.82
N ARG A 67 -7.51 24.15 0.93
CA ARG A 67 -8.20 25.35 0.42
C ARG A 67 -9.11 25.90 1.51
N SER A 68 -8.52 26.55 2.51
CA SER A 68 -9.26 27.38 3.45
C SER A 68 -9.83 28.59 2.69
N PHE A 69 -11.08 28.48 2.21
CA PHE A 69 -11.89 29.63 1.91
C PHE A 69 -12.17 30.36 3.23
N VAL A 70 -11.39 31.40 3.54
CA VAL A 70 -11.82 32.42 4.50
C VAL A 70 -12.85 33.28 3.75
N PRO A 71 -14.15 33.27 4.10
CA PRO A 71 -15.08 34.20 3.49
C PRO A 71 -14.64 35.62 3.84
N LEU A 72 -14.53 36.46 2.82
CA LEU A 72 -14.20 37.88 2.95
C LEU A 72 -15.15 38.54 3.98
N ILE A 73 -14.56 39.32 4.87
CA ILE A 73 -15.22 40.16 5.88
C ILE A 73 -16.50 40.81 5.29
N SER A 74 -17.68 40.55 5.87
CA SER A 74 -18.83 41.43 5.68
C SER A 74 -18.55 42.74 6.45
N ARG A 75 -18.40 43.84 5.70
CA ARG A 75 -18.60 45.19 6.20
C ARG A 75 -19.81 45.78 5.49
#